data_AF-A0A1Z9K4F3-F1
#
_entry.id   AF-A0A1Z9K4F3-F1
#
_cell.length_a   1.000
_cell.length_b   1.000
_cell.length_c   1.000
_cell.angle_alpha   90.00
_cell.angle_beta   90.00
_cell.angle_gamma   90.00
#
_symmetry.space_group_name_H-M   'P 1'
#
loop_
_entity.id
_entity.type
_entity.pdbx_description
1 polymer ?
#
loop_
_entity_poly.entity_id
_entity_poly.type
_entity_poly.pdbx_seq_one_letter_code
_entity_poly.pdbx_strand_id
1 'polypeptide(L)'
;MKLFAVFLGGRAEKCNTELHDVVFTCGNKIEDTYFDLIDKWFGFPDRLHIDSWVDLTYVDGYKISLSKKKIDNNKKLYFINLG
;
A
#
# COMPACT_ATOMS: atom_id res chain seq x y z
N MET A 1 -1.48 -8.58 12.47
CA MET A 1 -1.75 -7.98 11.15
C MET A 1 -1.56 -6.47 11.22
N LYS A 2 -0.80 -5.94 10.29
CA LYS A 2 -0.34 -4.56 10.17
C LYS A 2 -0.89 -3.97 8.87
N LEU A 3 -1.09 -2.66 8.83
CA LEU A 3 -1.40 -1.93 7.61
C LEU A 3 -0.09 -1.35 7.07
N PHE A 4 0.26 -1.65 5.83
CA PHE A 4 1.44 -1.09 5.17
C PHE A 4 1.01 -0.09 4.11
N ALA A 5 1.70 1.05 4.04
CA ALA A 5 1.78 1.86 2.83
C ALA A 5 3.08 1.49 2.10
N VAL A 6 2.98 1.15 0.82
CA VAL A 6 4.09 0.63 0.02
C VAL A 6 4.24 1.48 -1.22
N PHE A 7 5.45 1.97 -1.45
CA PHE A 7 5.84 2.68 -2.67
C PHE A 7 6.40 1.64 -3.65
N LEU A 8 5.61 1.36 -4.68
CA LEU A 8 5.94 0.41 -5.74
C LEU A 8 6.55 1.13 -6.92
N GLY A 9 7.56 0.51 -7.54
CA GLY A 9 8.20 0.94 -8.78
C GLY A 9 8.06 -0.14 -9.86
N GLY A 10 7.86 0.27 -11.11
CA GLY A 10 7.73 -0.67 -12.23
C GLY A 10 7.44 -0.03 -13.57
N ARG A 11 7.04 -0.86 -14.55
CA ARG A 11 6.66 -0.41 -15.89
C ARG A 11 5.19 -0.68 -16.19
N ALA A 12 4.59 0.16 -17.02
CA ALA A 12 3.27 -0.05 -17.59
C ALA A 12 3.28 0.17 -19.11
N GLU A 13 2.17 -0.16 -19.78
CA GLU A 13 2.05 0.04 -21.22
C GLU A 13 2.37 1.50 -21.60
N LYS A 14 3.18 1.72 -22.64
CA LYS A 14 3.54 3.04 -23.19
C LYS A 14 4.38 3.96 -22.28
N CYS A 15 4.82 3.51 -21.10
CA CYS A 15 5.74 4.29 -20.29
C CYS A 15 7.14 4.35 -20.93
N ASN A 16 7.71 5.54 -21.05
CA ASN A 16 9.11 5.72 -21.47
C ASN A 16 10.06 5.47 -20.29
N THR A 17 9.71 6.02 -19.13
CA THR A 17 10.43 5.88 -17.86
C THR A 17 9.70 4.92 -16.93
N GLU A 18 10.35 4.59 -15.83
CA GLU A 18 9.74 3.91 -14.71
C GLU A 18 8.62 4.74 -14.08
N LEU A 19 7.60 4.06 -13.57
CA LEU A 19 6.44 4.65 -12.91
C LEU A 19 6.37 4.16 -11.47
N HIS A 20 5.73 4.96 -10.62
CA HIS A 20 5.59 4.64 -9.21
C HIS A 20 4.14 4.82 -8.76
N ASP A 21 3.74 4.04 -7.75
CA ASP A 21 2.45 4.16 -7.10
C ASP A 21 2.52 3.87 -5.59
N VAL A 22 1.62 4.48 -4.83
CA VAL A 22 1.46 4.21 -3.39
C VAL A 22 0.26 3.31 -3.20
N VAL A 23 0.49 2.08 -2.76
CA VAL A 23 -0.57 1.11 -2.47
C VAL A 23 -0.64 0.78 -0.98
N PHE A 24 -1.82 0.37 -0.54
CA PHE A 24 -2.06 -0.05 0.85
C PHE A 24 -2.34 -1.55 0.92
N THR A 25 -1.67 -2.28 1.81
CA THR A 25 -1.82 -3.73 2.00
C THR A 25 -1.81 -4.13 3.47
N CYS A 26 -2.28 -5.33 3.79
CA CYS A 26 -2.35 -5.86 5.15
C CYS A 26 -1.65 -7.23 5.25
N GLY A 27 -0.72 -7.39 6.20
CA GLY A 27 0.02 -8.64 6.43
C GLY A 27 0.54 -8.74 7.87
N ASN A 28 1.13 -9.87 8.29
CA ASN A 28 1.85 -9.92 9.57
C ASN A 28 3.29 -9.39 9.43
N LYS A 29 3.87 -9.59 8.26
CA LYS A 29 5.12 -9.00 7.76
C LYS A 29 4.94 -8.58 6.28
N ILE A 30 5.84 -7.78 5.74
CA ILE A 30 5.72 -7.24 4.37
C ILE A 30 5.75 -8.37 3.32
N GLU A 31 6.50 -9.44 3.58
CA GLU A 31 6.62 -10.62 2.72
C GLU A 31 5.31 -11.36 2.52
N ASP A 32 4.39 -11.29 3.49
CA ASP A 32 3.06 -11.92 3.38
C ASP A 32 2.19 -11.21 2.33
N THR A 33 2.58 -10.02 1.89
CA THR A 33 1.78 -9.15 1.03
C THR A 33 2.18 -9.18 -0.43
N TYR A 34 3.25 -9.88 -0.80
CA TYR A 34 3.83 -9.81 -2.14
C TYR A 34 2.84 -10.13 -3.28
N PHE A 35 2.00 -11.15 -3.12
CA PHE A 35 0.99 -11.47 -4.14
C PHE A 35 -0.10 -10.40 -4.26
N ASP A 36 -0.50 -9.81 -3.14
CA ASP A 36 -1.47 -8.70 -3.13
C ASP A 36 -0.87 -7.41 -3.71
N LEU A 37 0.43 -7.17 -3.51
CA LEU A 37 1.15 -6.06 -4.15
C LEU A 37 1.26 -6.24 -5.68
N ILE A 38 1.51 -7.47 -6.14
CA ILE A 38 1.51 -7.80 -7.57
C ILE A 38 0.12 -7.55 -8.18
N ASP A 39 -0.95 -7.98 -7.51
CA ASP A 39 -2.34 -7.80 -7.96
C ASP A 39 -2.75 -6.31 -8.01
N LYS A 40 -2.23 -5.50 -7.09
CA LYS A 40 -2.49 -4.05 -7.02
C LYS A 40 -1.71 -3.22 -8.03
N TRP A 41 -0.61 -3.74 -8.56
CA TRP A 41 0.19 -3.01 -9.53
C TRP A 41 -0.56 -2.89 -10.85
N PHE A 42 -0.72 -1.65 -11.34
CA PHE A 42 -1.49 -1.37 -12.55
C PHE A 42 -0.73 -1.70 -13.86
N GLY A 43 0.58 -1.92 -13.78
CA GLY A 43 1.44 -2.16 -14.92
C GLY A 43 1.76 -3.64 -15.13
N PHE A 44 2.93 -3.90 -15.71
CA PHE A 44 3.42 -5.25 -15.91
C PHE A 44 3.98 -5.80 -14.58
N PRO A 45 3.63 -7.04 -14.21
CA PRO A 45 4.22 -7.71 -13.05
C PRO A 45 5.73 -7.94 -13.18
N ASP A 46 6.23 -8.07 -14.42
CA ASP A 46 7.66 -8.21 -14.67
C ASP A 46 8.41 -6.96 -14.19
N ARG A 47 9.45 -7.20 -13.38
CA ARG A 47 10.31 -6.15 -12.77
C ARG A 47 9.59 -5.18 -11.82
N LEU A 48 8.39 -5.52 -11.34
CA LEU A 48 7.81 -4.84 -10.18
C LEU A 48 8.74 -4.97 -8.97
N HIS A 49 8.92 -3.87 -8.24
CA HIS A 49 9.73 -3.85 -7.02
C HIS A 49 9.16 -2.90 -5.98
N ILE A 50 9.64 -3.05 -4.75
CA ILE A 50 9.31 -2.20 -3.61
C ILE A 50 10.51 -1.27 -3.38
N ASP A 51 10.30 0.02 -3.52
CA ASP A 51 11.33 1.02 -3.22
C ASP A 51 11.36 1.37 -1.73
N SER A 52 10.17 1.46 -1.11
CA SER A 52 10.02 1.70 0.31
C SER A 52 8.67 1.22 0.83
N TRP A 53 8.58 1.04 2.14
CA TRP A 53 7.33 0.75 2.82
C TRP A 53 7.37 1.25 4.27
N VAL A 54 6.19 1.47 4.84
CA VAL A 54 6.02 1.80 6.26
C VAL A 54 4.87 1.03 6.87
N ASP A 55 5.09 0.49 8.08
CA ASP A 55 4.04 -0.07 8.95
C ASP A 55 3.29 1.09 9.63
N LEU A 56 2.06 1.36 9.16
CA LEU A 56 1.20 2.42 9.67
C LEU A 56 0.58 2.01 10.99
N THR A 57 1.26 2.37 12.08
CA THR A 57 0.81 2.08 13.46
C THR A 57 0.05 3.24 14.09
N TYR A 58 0.44 4.48 13.81
CA TYR A 58 -0.17 5.71 14.32
C TYR A 58 -0.21 6.80 13.26
N VAL A 59 -1.34 7.52 13.17
CA VAL A 59 -1.51 8.73 12.34
C VAL A 59 -2.25 9.77 13.17
N ASP A 60 -1.71 10.98 13.28
CA ASP A 60 -2.26 12.09 14.08
C ASP A 60 -2.63 11.69 15.52
N GLY A 61 -1.82 10.83 16.15
CA GLY A 61 -2.05 10.32 17.51
C GLY A 61 -3.10 9.21 17.62
N TYR A 62 -3.75 8.81 16.52
CA TYR A 62 -4.69 7.69 16.48
C TYR A 62 -3.98 6.39 16.16
N LYS A 63 -4.17 5.38 17.02
CA LYS A 63 -3.67 4.02 16.77
C LYS A 63 -4.49 3.36 15.67
N ILE A 64 -3.79 2.77 14.69
CA ILE A 64 -4.41 1.98 13.63
C ILE A 64 -4.56 0.52 14.10
N SER A 65 -5.74 -0.05 13.87
CA SER A 65 -6.04 -1.45 14.16
C SER A 65 -6.93 -2.04 13.07
N LEU A 66 -6.70 -3.31 12.72
CA LEU A 66 -7.46 -4.02 11.70
C LEU A 66 -8.48 -4.97 12.35
N SER A 67 -9.69 -5.02 11.80
CA SER A 67 -10.77 -5.90 12.24
C SER A 67 -11.45 -6.52 11.04
N LYS A 68 -11.82 -7.80 11.13
CA LYS A 68 -12.64 -8.49 10.11
C LYS A 68 -14.10 -8.00 10.11
N LYS A 69 -14.56 -7.44 11.23
CA LYS A 69 -15.88 -6.84 11.35
C LYS A 69 -15.79 -5.35 11.10
N LYS A 70 -16.72 -4.81 10.32
CA LYS A 70 -16.88 -3.37 10.17
C LYS A 70 -17.10 -2.73 11.55
N ILE A 71 -16.31 -1.73 11.86
CA ILE A 71 -16.43 -0.96 13.09
C ILE A 71 -17.24 0.29 12.75
N ASP A 72 -18.26 0.58 13.54
CA ASP A 72 -18.93 1.87 13.47
C ASP A 72 -18.04 2.93 14.12
N ASN A 73 -17.42 3.76 13.29
CA ASN A 73 -16.49 4.80 13.73
C ASN A 73 -16.69 6.05 12.88
N ASN A 74 -16.85 7.18 13.56
CA ASN A 74 -17.02 8.48 12.93
C ASN A 74 -15.70 9.03 12.34
N LYS A 75 -14.56 8.43 12.68
CA LYS A 75 -13.24 8.80 12.15
C LYS A 75 -12.78 7.80 11.09
N LYS A 76 -12.15 8.31 10.04
CA LYS A 76 -11.59 7.53 8.93
C LYS A 76 -10.14 7.95 8.68
N LEU A 77 -9.36 7.02 8.15
CA LEU A 77 -8.02 7.31 7.64
C LEU A 77 -8.15 7.78 6.18
N TYR A 78 -7.44 8.85 5.83
CA TYR A 78 -7.44 9.42 4.48
C TYR A 78 -6.01 9.45 3.94
N PHE A 79 -5.85 9.03 2.69
CA PHE A 79 -4.64 9.26 1.91
C PHE A 79 -4.90 10.45 0.98
N ILE A 80 -4.02 11.44 1.01
CA ILE A 80 -4.12 12.67 0.21
C ILE A 80 -2.89 12.72 -0.68
N ASN A 81 -3.09 12.57 -1.99
CA ASN A 81 -2.06 12.82 -2.98
C ASN A 81 -2.13 14.28 -3.45
N LEU A 82 -1.00 14.97 -3.50
CA LEU A 82 -0.89 16.34 -4.01
C LEU A 82 -0.25 16.26 -5.39
N GLY A 83 -0.98 16.73 -6.41
CA GLY A 83 -0.59 16.62 -7.82
C GLY A 83 0.55 17.53 -8.25
#